data_AF-A0A4U9U3Y4-F1
#
_entry.id   AF-A0A4U9U3Y4-F1
#
_cell.length_a   1.000
_cell.length_b   1.000
_cell.length_c   1.000
_cell.angle_alpha   90.00
_cell.angle_beta   90.00
_cell.angle_gamma   90.00
#
_symmetry.space_group_name_H-M   'P 1'
#
loop_
_entity.id
_entity.type
_entity.pdbx_description
1 polymer ?
#
loop_
_entity_poly.entity_id
_entity_poly.type
_entity_poly.pdbx_seq_one_letter_code
_entity_poly.pdbx_strand_id
1 'polypeptide(L)'
;MMGYGVLNYHFFGCGFIEMLMVGEHCRRRGIGLALIAALKSRCRHPKLFTSTNRSNLPMQRLLLNAGFIASGQVDNLDDGDPEQVFFYPSWERKNRHSPLGVSNERQGEVQNLIIIAVTVVLSVYPAA
;
A
#
# COMPACT_ATOMS: atom_id res chain seq x y z
N MET A 1 -8.68 -14.92 13.46
CA MET A 1 -8.06 -14.43 12.20
C MET A 1 -6.91 -13.49 12.56
N MET A 2 -5.70 -13.67 12.00
CA MET A 2 -4.51 -12.92 12.41
C MET A 2 -4.31 -11.57 11.69
N GLY A 3 -4.87 -11.45 10.49
CA GLY A 3 -4.83 -10.24 9.67
C GLY A 3 -5.32 -10.50 8.25
N TYR A 4 -5.46 -9.44 7.47
CA TYR A 4 -5.75 -9.50 6.03
C TYR A 4 -5.24 -8.25 5.33
N GLY A 5 -5.23 -8.30 4.00
CA GLY A 5 -5.04 -7.10 3.20
C GLY A 5 -5.78 -7.18 1.88
N VAL A 6 -6.03 -6.02 1.30
CA VAL A 6 -6.80 -5.84 0.06
C VAL A 6 -5.90 -5.17 -0.97
N LEU A 7 -5.90 -5.72 -2.18
CA LEU A 7 -5.17 -5.20 -3.34
C LEU A 7 -6.18 -4.89 -4.44
N ASN A 8 -6.18 -3.66 -4.93
CA ASN A 8 -6.96 -3.23 -6.08
C ASN A 8 -6.05 -2.61 -7.16
N TYR A 9 -6.65 -2.14 -8.26
CA TYR A 9 -5.94 -1.51 -9.37
C TYR A 9 -6.56 -0.16 -9.80
N HIS A 10 -7.25 0.53 -8.88
CA HIS A 10 -7.96 1.78 -9.21
C HIS A 10 -7.07 3.03 -9.07
N PHE A 11 -5.89 2.91 -8.44
CA PHE A 11 -4.96 4.02 -8.26
C PHE A 11 -4.16 4.27 -9.56
N PHE A 12 -4.67 5.10 -10.46
CA PHE A 12 -4.08 5.38 -11.78
C PHE A 12 -3.78 4.11 -12.60
N GLY A 13 -4.63 3.08 -12.46
CA GLY A 13 -4.42 1.76 -13.07
C GLY A 13 -3.27 0.93 -12.47
N CYS A 14 -2.57 1.47 -11.46
CA CYS A 14 -1.48 0.78 -10.76
C CYS A 14 -2.03 -0.09 -9.63
N GLY A 15 -1.23 -1.07 -9.19
CA GLY A 15 -1.60 -1.85 -8.00
C GLY A 15 -1.61 -0.96 -6.76
N PHE A 16 -2.61 -1.10 -5.90
CA PHE A 16 -2.73 -0.35 -4.65
C PHE A 16 -3.12 -1.27 -3.50
N ILE A 17 -2.31 -1.31 -2.44
CA ILE A 17 -2.71 -1.95 -1.18
C ILE A 17 -3.66 -0.97 -0.49
N GLU A 18 -4.95 -1.24 -0.66
CA GLU A 18 -6.04 -0.42 -0.12
C GLU A 18 -6.20 -0.61 1.38
N MET A 19 -5.92 -1.81 1.87
CA MET A 19 -6.11 -2.13 3.29
C MET A 19 -5.06 -3.14 3.75
N LEU A 20 -4.56 -2.94 4.96
CA LEU A 20 -3.67 -3.88 5.62
C LEU A 20 -3.95 -3.88 7.12
N MET A 21 -4.55 -4.96 7.59
CA MET A 21 -4.99 -5.10 8.99
C MET A 21 -4.29 -6.28 9.64
N VAL A 22 -3.77 -6.05 10.85
CA VAL A 22 -3.24 -7.10 11.72
C VAL A 22 -3.97 -7.01 13.05
N GLY A 23 -4.52 -8.14 13.50
CA GLY A 23 -5.20 -8.22 14.80
C GLY A 23 -4.29 -7.73 15.91
N GLU A 24 -4.84 -6.98 16.87
CA GLU A 24 -4.05 -6.26 17.88
C GLU A 24 -3.08 -7.17 18.65
N HIS A 25 -3.59 -8.30 19.15
CA HIS A 25 -2.83 -9.34 19.85
C HIS A 25 -1.81 -10.08 18.95
N CYS A 26 -1.81 -9.82 17.64
CA CYS A 26 -0.92 -10.39 16.65
C CYS A 26 0.11 -9.39 16.11
N ARG A 27 0.06 -8.11 16.53
CA ARG A 27 1.00 -7.08 16.06
C ARG A 27 2.43 -7.37 16.54
N ARG A 28 3.41 -6.76 15.86
CA ARG A 28 4.85 -6.87 16.15
C ARG A 28 5.44 -8.28 16.06
N ARG A 29 4.72 -9.22 15.45
CA ARG A 29 5.15 -10.62 15.22
C ARG A 29 5.50 -10.93 13.75
N GLY A 30 5.79 -9.90 12.95
CA GLY A 30 6.13 -10.06 11.52
C GLY A 30 4.94 -10.29 10.56
N ILE A 31 3.70 -10.42 11.07
CA ILE A 31 2.51 -10.72 10.26
C ILE A 31 2.26 -9.63 9.19
N GLY A 32 2.43 -8.35 9.53
CA GLY A 32 2.29 -7.26 8.56
C GLY A 32 3.26 -7.38 7.38
N LEU A 33 4.51 -7.75 7.64
CA LEU A 33 5.51 -7.99 6.59
C LEU A 33 5.13 -9.18 5.73
N ALA A 34 4.64 -10.27 6.33
CA ALA A 34 4.19 -11.45 5.61
C ALA A 34 2.99 -11.14 4.69
N LEU A 35 2.03 -10.35 5.17
CA LEU A 35 0.88 -9.89 4.35
C LEU A 35 1.35 -9.00 3.20
N ILE A 36 2.25 -8.05 3.44
CA ILE A 36 2.81 -7.20 2.37
C ILE A 36 3.54 -8.05 1.34
N ALA A 37 4.35 -9.02 1.76
CA ALA A 37 5.03 -9.93 0.84
C ALA A 37 4.04 -10.73 -0.02
N ALA A 38 2.96 -11.22 0.58
CA ALA A 38 1.89 -11.91 -0.14
C ALA A 38 1.20 -10.99 -1.15
N LEU A 39 0.87 -9.75 -0.77
CA LEU A 39 0.24 -8.77 -1.66
C LEU A 39 1.17 -8.36 -2.81
N LYS A 40 2.46 -8.15 -2.53
CA LYS A 40 3.50 -7.93 -3.55
C LYS A 40 3.54 -9.08 -4.55
N SER A 41 3.49 -10.32 -4.07
CA SER A 41 3.52 -11.51 -4.94
C SER A 41 2.27 -11.65 -5.82
N ARG A 42 1.13 -11.13 -5.37
CA ARG A 42 -0.15 -11.14 -6.09
C ARG A 42 -0.33 -9.96 -7.03
N CYS A 43 0.46 -8.90 -6.87
CA CYS A 43 0.40 -7.72 -7.73
C CYS A 43 0.83 -8.05 -9.16
N ARG A 44 -0.06 -7.75 -10.10
CA ARG A 44 0.13 -8.03 -11.54
C ARG A 44 0.67 -6.82 -12.31
N HIS A 45 0.68 -5.64 -11.69
CA HIS A 45 1.10 -4.38 -12.28
C HIS A 45 2.54 -4.02 -11.87
N PRO A 46 3.40 -3.45 -12.77
CA PRO A 46 4.80 -3.07 -12.49
C PRO A 46 5.04 -2.08 -11.34
N LYS A 47 3.99 -1.35 -10.97
CA LYS A 47 3.99 -0.31 -9.93
C LYS A 47 2.97 -0.69 -8.85
N LEU A 48 3.41 -0.73 -7.60
CA LEU A 48 2.57 -0.98 -6.42
C LEU A 48 2.65 0.22 -5.47
N PHE A 49 1.50 0.72 -5.06
CA PHE A 49 1.38 1.84 -4.15
C PHE A 49 0.58 1.46 -2.90
N THR A 50 0.69 2.29 -1.88
CA THR A 50 -0.20 2.34 -0.71
C THR A 50 -0.02 3.70 -0.04
N SER A 51 -0.86 4.05 0.92
CA SER A 51 -0.69 5.26 1.70
C SER A 51 -0.95 5.01 3.18
N THR A 52 -0.49 5.94 4.01
CA THR A 52 -0.87 5.98 5.42
C THR A 52 -0.72 7.41 5.95
N ASN A 53 -1.54 7.80 6.92
CA ASN A 53 -1.40 9.08 7.60
C ASN A 53 0.03 9.34 8.10
N ARG A 54 0.44 10.62 8.07
CA ARG A 54 1.74 11.08 8.56
C ARG A 54 1.95 10.75 10.04
N SER A 55 0.91 10.68 10.85
CA SER A 55 0.98 10.27 12.26
C SER A 55 1.19 8.76 12.46
N ASN A 56 0.88 7.92 11.46
CA ASN A 56 0.96 6.46 11.57
C ASN A 56 2.40 5.93 11.36
N LEU A 57 3.29 6.33 12.27
CA LEU A 57 4.69 5.93 12.29
C LEU A 57 4.91 4.39 12.27
N PRO A 58 4.08 3.55 12.94
CA PRO A 58 4.21 2.10 12.85
C PRO A 58 4.02 1.57 11.43
N MET A 59 3.02 2.07 10.69
CA MET A 59 2.79 1.67 9.30
C MET A 59 3.91 2.17 8.39
N GLN A 60 4.34 3.43 8.53
CA GLN A 60 5.46 3.95 7.74
C GLN A 60 6.73 3.12 7.91
N ARG A 61 7.09 2.76 9.15
CA ARG A 61 8.23 1.86 9.43
C ARG A 61 8.04 0.49 8.80
N LEU A 62 6.83 -0.07 8.85
CA LEU A 62 6.52 -1.35 8.21
C LEU A 62 6.73 -1.30 6.69
N LEU A 63 6.28 -0.23 6.04
CA LEU A 63 6.42 -0.03 4.59
C LEU A 63 7.88 0.16 4.17
N LEU A 64 8.64 0.98 4.91
CA LEU A 64 10.07 1.17 4.68
C LEU A 64 10.84 -0.15 4.86
N ASN A 65 10.55 -0.92 5.91
CA ASN A 65 11.14 -2.24 6.13
C ASN A 65 10.75 -3.25 5.06
N ALA A 66 9.58 -3.09 4.44
CA ALA A 66 9.16 -3.91 3.32
C ALA A 66 9.82 -3.46 2.00
N GLY A 67 10.60 -2.38 1.97
CA GLY A 67 11.30 -1.85 0.80
C GLY A 67 10.46 -0.90 -0.05
N PHE A 68 9.37 -0.36 0.47
CA PHE A 68 8.72 0.79 -0.17
C PHE A 68 9.56 2.05 0.04
N ILE A 69 9.42 3.01 -0.87
CA ILE A 69 9.99 4.34 -0.78
C ILE A 69 8.89 5.39 -0.70
N ALA A 70 9.16 6.52 -0.04
CA ALA A 70 8.24 7.66 -0.05
C ALA A 70 8.09 8.20 -1.48
N SER A 71 6.86 8.54 -1.86
CA SER A 71 6.50 8.87 -3.25
C SER A 71 5.57 10.09 -3.36
N GLY A 72 5.39 10.84 -2.29
CA GLY A 72 4.56 12.04 -2.25
C GLY A 72 3.61 12.06 -1.06
N GLN A 73 2.72 13.03 -1.05
CA GLN A 73 1.68 13.15 -0.04
C GLN A 73 0.39 13.69 -0.66
N VAL A 74 -0.73 13.42 0.01
CA VAL A 74 -2.03 14.02 -0.30
C VAL A 74 -2.52 14.77 0.94
N ASP A 75 -2.59 16.09 0.81
CA ASP A 75 -3.14 16.98 1.82
C ASP A 75 -4.68 17.06 1.71
N ASN A 76 -5.32 17.61 2.74
CA ASN A 76 -6.77 17.87 2.80
C ASN A 76 -7.66 16.62 2.81
N LEU A 77 -7.15 15.48 3.31
CA LEU A 77 -7.96 14.30 3.58
C LEU A 77 -8.36 14.23 5.06
N ASP A 78 -7.37 14.36 5.94
CA ASP A 78 -7.56 14.48 7.38
C ASP A 78 -6.90 15.78 7.86
N ASP A 79 -7.61 16.54 8.72
CA ASP A 79 -7.15 17.83 9.21
C ASP A 79 -5.85 17.71 10.01
N GLY A 80 -4.79 18.31 9.49
CA GLY A 80 -3.46 18.30 10.13
C GLY A 80 -2.69 16.99 10.01
N ASP A 81 -3.20 15.97 9.31
CA ASP A 81 -2.57 14.66 9.18
C ASP A 81 -2.58 14.10 7.74
N PRO A 82 -1.75 14.67 6.84
CA PRO A 82 -1.76 14.31 5.44
C PRO A 82 -1.40 12.83 5.20
N GLU A 83 -1.97 12.25 4.14
CA GLU A 83 -1.67 10.88 3.71
C GLU A 83 -0.32 10.83 3.01
N GLN A 84 0.61 10.05 3.55
CA GLN A 84 1.92 9.79 2.94
C GLN A 84 1.80 8.65 1.94
N VAL A 85 2.18 8.88 0.69
CA VAL A 85 2.12 7.87 -0.38
C VAL A 85 3.46 7.13 -0.47
N PHE A 86 3.38 5.80 -0.53
CA PHE A 86 4.53 4.90 -0.63
C PHE A 86 4.48 4.10 -1.93
N PHE A 87 5.64 3.90 -2.55
CA PHE A 87 5.80 3.21 -3.82
C PHE A 87 6.76 2.01 -3.68
N TYR A 88 6.43 0.92 -4.37
CA TYR A 88 7.30 -0.24 -4.54
C TYR A 88 7.37 -0.65 -6.03
N PRO A 89 8.58 -0.74 -6.62
CA PRO A 89 8.74 -1.29 -7.97
C PRO A 89 8.51 -2.80 -7.94
N SER A 90 7.42 -3.29 -8.51
CA SER A 90 7.14 -4.73 -8.58
C SER A 90 7.80 -5.41 -9.80
N TRP A 91 8.29 -4.62 -10.76
CA TRP A 91 8.93 -5.10 -12.00
C TRP A 91 10.25 -5.85 -11.77
N GLU A 92 10.94 -5.63 -10.64
CA GLU A 92 12.18 -6.34 -10.28
C GLU A 92 12.00 -7.88 -10.19
N ARG A 93 10.75 -8.37 -10.16
CA ARG A 93 10.47 -9.81 -10.31
C ARG A 93 10.53 -10.31 -11.76
N LYS A 94 10.08 -9.52 -12.74
CA LYS A 94 10.01 -9.99 -14.15
C LYS A 94 11.40 -10.12 -14.79
N ASN A 95 12.37 -9.34 -14.32
CA ASN A 95 13.72 -9.30 -14.89
C ASN A 95 14.70 -10.33 -14.27
N ARG A 96 14.28 -11.10 -13.25
CA ARG A 96 15.13 -12.20 -12.73
C ARG A 96 15.17 -13.43 -13.65
N HIS A 97 14.28 -13.51 -14.65
CA HIS A 97 14.22 -14.63 -15.60
C HIS A 97 13.88 -14.27 -17.06
N SER A 98 13.98 -13.01 -17.50
CA SER A 98 13.87 -12.70 -18.93
C SER A 98 14.70 -11.48 -19.33
N PRO A 99 15.54 -11.56 -20.38
CA PRO A 99 16.17 -10.40 -20.97
C PRO A 99 15.18 -9.68 -21.88
N LEU A 100 15.18 -8.34 -21.80
CA LEU A 100 14.52 -7.39 -22.70
C LEU A 100 12.98 -7.40 -22.73
N GLY A 101 12.40 -6.26 -22.36
CA GLY A 101 10.98 -5.99 -22.53
C GLY A 101 10.61 -4.60 -22.04
N VAL A 102 10.93 -3.58 -22.83
CA VAL A 102 10.32 -2.24 -22.69
C VAL A 102 8.82 -2.43 -22.94
N SER A 103 8.00 -2.32 -21.90
CA SER A 103 6.55 -2.34 -22.05
C SER A 103 6.06 -0.94 -22.40
N ASN A 104 5.58 -0.80 -23.63
CA ASN A 104 4.92 0.38 -24.18
C ASN A 104 3.69 0.75 -23.31
N GLU A 105 3.71 1.92 -22.69
CA GLU A 105 2.60 2.44 -21.88
C GLU A 105 1.44 2.81 -22.82
N ARG A 106 0.44 1.92 -22.95
CA ARG A 106 -0.88 2.34 -23.42
C ARG A 106 -1.61 2.98 -22.24
N GLN A 107 -1.61 4.31 -22.19
CA GLN A 107 -2.52 5.12 -21.39
C GLN A 107 -3.95 4.83 -21.85
N GLY A 108 -4.61 3.88 -21.19
CA GLY A 108 -6.03 3.64 -21.29
C GLY A 108 -6.77 4.43 -20.21
N GLU A 109 -7.59 5.36 -20.67
CA GLU A 109 -8.81 5.87 -20.03
C GLU A 109 -8.73 6.23 -18.52
N VAL A 110 -8.65 7.53 -18.25
CA VAL A 110 -8.81 8.16 -16.92
C VAL A 110 -10.20 7.86 -16.36
N GLN A 111 -10.33 6.78 -15.62
CA GLN A 111 -11.43 6.60 -14.67
C GLN A 111 -11.01 7.23 -13.35
N ASN A 112 -11.40 8.50 -13.18
CA ASN A 112 -11.27 9.25 -11.94
C ASN A 112 -12.10 8.59 -10.83
N LEU A 113 -11.48 7.70 -10.06
CA LEU A 113 -12.00 7.29 -8.76
C LEU A 113 -10.82 7.20 -7.78
N ILE A 114 -10.57 8.32 -7.10
CA ILE A 114 -9.60 8.40 -6.00
C ILE A 114 -10.23 7.65 -4.80
N ILE A 115 -10.06 6.34 -4.74
CA ILE A 115 -10.24 5.60 -3.49
C ILE A 115 -8.93 5.72 -2.73
N ILE A 116 -8.76 6.82 -1.98
CA ILE A 116 -7.77 6.85 -0.89
C ILE A 116 -8.48 6.23 0.29
N ALA A 117 -8.10 5.01 0.63
CA ALA A 117 -8.61 4.33 1.79
C ALA A 117 -8.22 5.12 3.03
N VAL A 118 -9.16 5.90 3.54
CA VAL A 118 -9.12 6.46 4.89
C VAL A 118 -9.08 5.26 5.84
N THR A 119 -7.88 4.80 6.18
CA THR A 119 -7.74 3.86 7.29
C THR A 119 -7.76 4.69 8.55
N VAL A 120 -8.96 5.08 8.98
CA VAL A 120 -9.21 5.36 10.41
C VAL A 120 -8.90 4.06 11.13
N VAL A 121 -7.68 3.89 11.61
CA VAL A 121 -7.45 3.01 12.75
C VAL A 121 -8.18 3.70 13.89
N LEU A 122 -9.40 3.25 14.20
CA LEU A 122 -10.12 3.64 15.40
C LEU A 122 -9.18 3.40 16.59
N SER A 123 -8.53 4.46 17.04
CA SER A 123 -7.79 4.54 18.29
C SER A 123 -8.60 5.34 19.31
N VAL A 124 -9.93 5.35 19.28
CA VAL A 124 -10.72 5.82 20.42
C VAL A 124 -12.13 5.23 20.39
N TYR A 125 -12.39 4.16 21.15
CA TYR A 125 -13.64 3.98 21.89
C TYR A 125 -13.32 3.09 23.10
N PRO A 126 -13.32 3.62 24.33
CA PRO A 126 -13.40 2.75 25.50
C PRO A 126 -14.75 2.02 25.43
N ALA A 127 -14.73 0.71 25.65
CA ALA A 127 -15.94 -0.06 25.88
C ALA A 127 -16.68 0.55 27.08
N ALA A 128 -17.93 0.96 26.86
CA ALA A 128 -18.89 1.22 27.92
C ALA A 128 -19.49 -0.11 28.41
#